data_AF-A0A964HEL1-F1
#
_entry.id   AF-A0A964HEL1-F1
#
_cell.length_a   1.000
_cell.length_b   1.000
_cell.length_c   1.000
_cell.angle_alpha   90.00
_cell.angle_beta   90.00
_cell.angle_gamma   90.00
#
_symmetry.space_group_name_H-M   'P 1'
#
loop_
_entity.id
_entity.type
_entity.pdbx_description
1 polymer ?
#
loop_
_entity_poly.entity_id
_entity_poly.type
_entity_poly.pdbx_seq_one_letter_code
_entity_poly.pdbx_strand_id
1 'polypeptide(L)'
;MLQCNRPTQAQTPINVLRMAGFTLMELAIVLVIVALLIGGMMIPFSAQTDSRNINETQKALVEIKEALFGYAIINGRLPCPMPTTVTDPTDATYGYAAATCAPGVEGYVPWKTLGVREVDAWGFPRTATSDPFNGYWRYRLDAAFSTNFTLASTPSSAMVVKDASGNNLTVATESPVAVIFSAGPDFAASGRNGDATADEYQAGERSGSFDDMLTWISRPILFNRMVAAGKLP
;
A
#
# COMPACT_ATOMS: atom_id res chain seq x y z
N MET A 1 -67.50 83.21 -2.10
CA MET A 1 -67.57 82.33 -0.91
C MET A 1 -68.08 80.97 -1.35
N LEU A 2 -67.29 79.91 -1.08
CA LEU A 2 -67.65 78.49 -0.84
C LEU A 2 -68.53 77.75 -1.88
N GLN A 3 -68.30 76.50 -2.27
CA GLN A 3 -67.29 75.47 -2.03
C GLN A 3 -67.58 74.35 -3.05
N CYS A 4 -66.54 73.83 -3.71
CA CYS A 4 -66.60 72.63 -4.53
C CYS A 4 -66.34 71.43 -3.60
N ASN A 5 -67.27 70.48 -3.49
CA ASN A 5 -67.08 69.27 -2.68
C ASN A 5 -67.03 68.03 -3.59
N ARG A 6 -65.85 67.40 -3.64
CA ARG A 6 -65.59 66.14 -4.36
C ARG A 6 -66.05 64.95 -3.50
N PRO A 7 -66.66 63.91 -4.09
CA PRO A 7 -66.92 62.66 -3.38
C PRO A 7 -65.63 61.85 -3.19
N THR A 8 -65.49 61.32 -1.97
CA THR A 8 -64.40 60.51 -1.44
C THR A 8 -64.44 59.09 -2.02
N GLN A 9 -63.33 58.59 -2.59
CA GLN A 9 -63.20 57.18 -2.97
C GLN A 9 -62.74 56.33 -1.78
N ALA A 10 -63.47 55.25 -1.51
CA ALA A 10 -63.10 54.24 -0.52
C ALA A 10 -62.05 53.28 -1.11
N GLN A 11 -60.90 53.17 -0.44
CA GLN A 11 -59.79 52.30 -0.80
C GLN A 11 -60.04 50.88 -0.27
N THR A 12 -59.92 49.86 -1.12
CA THR A 12 -59.90 48.43 -0.73
C THR A 12 -58.55 48.07 -0.08
N PRO A 13 -58.54 47.34 1.05
CA PRO A 13 -57.29 46.98 1.73
C PRO A 13 -56.53 45.88 0.99
N ILE A 14 -55.24 46.13 0.73
CA ILE A 14 -54.28 45.13 0.25
C ILE A 14 -53.85 44.29 1.47
N ASN A 15 -54.14 42.99 1.47
CA ASN A 15 -53.69 42.07 2.51
C ASN A 15 -52.19 41.78 2.31
N VAL A 16 -51.35 42.37 3.17
CA VAL A 16 -49.91 42.09 3.21
C VAL A 16 -49.70 40.79 3.99
N LEU A 17 -49.23 39.73 3.32
CA LEU A 17 -48.75 38.52 3.98
C LEU A 17 -47.57 38.90 4.89
N ARG A 18 -47.73 38.79 6.21
CA ARG A 18 -46.63 38.95 7.17
C ARG A 18 -45.58 37.87 6.91
N MET A 19 -44.39 38.28 6.48
CA MET A 19 -43.21 37.42 6.54
C MET A 19 -42.85 37.22 8.02
N ALA A 20 -43.02 35.99 8.52
CA ALA A 20 -42.43 35.59 9.79
C ALA A 20 -40.92 35.46 9.58
N GLY A 21 -40.16 36.45 10.04
CA GLY A 21 -38.70 36.39 10.04
C GLY A 21 -38.20 35.42 11.10
N PHE A 22 -37.12 34.69 10.80
CA PHE A 22 -36.44 33.81 11.75
C PHE A 22 -35.91 34.62 12.94
N THR A 23 -36.05 34.07 14.15
CA THR A 23 -35.51 34.72 15.35
C THR A 23 -33.98 34.59 15.38
N LEU A 24 -33.28 35.59 15.93
CA LEU A 24 -31.82 35.51 16.13
C LEU A 24 -31.42 34.29 16.98
N MET A 25 -32.30 33.88 17.89
CA MET A 25 -32.09 32.71 18.74
C MET A 25 -32.17 31.39 17.97
N GLU A 26 -33.15 31.22 17.07
CA GLU A 26 -33.23 30.04 16.21
C GLU A 26 -32.00 29.92 15.32
N LEU A 27 -31.54 31.04 14.73
CA LEU A 27 -30.36 31.03 13.89
C LEU A 27 -29.10 30.68 14.70
N ALA A 28 -28.97 31.18 15.93
CA ALA A 28 -27.86 30.83 16.82
C ALA A 28 -27.85 29.33 17.18
N ILE A 29 -29.00 28.74 17.51
CA ILE A 29 -29.11 27.30 17.82
C ILE A 29 -28.78 26.46 16.58
N VAL A 30 -29.28 26.83 15.40
CA VAL A 30 -28.96 26.13 14.15
C VAL A 30 -27.46 26.17 13.87
N LEU A 31 -26.80 27.33 14.05
CA LEU A 31 -25.36 27.43 13.85
C LEU A 31 -24.57 26.60 14.85
N VAL A 32 -25.00 26.51 16.12
CA VAL A 32 -24.38 25.64 17.12
C VAL A 32 -24.53 24.16 16.73
N ILE A 33 -25.71 23.73 16.30
CA ILE A 33 -25.95 22.36 15.85
C ILE A 33 -25.10 22.05 14.61
N VAL A 34 -25.05 22.94 13.62
CA VAL A 34 -24.23 22.77 12.40
C VAL A 34 -22.75 22.70 12.75
N ALA A 35 -22.25 23.55 13.65
CA ALA A 35 -20.86 23.52 14.10
C ALA A 35 -20.52 22.19 14.81
N LEU A 36 -21.43 21.67 15.65
CA LEU A 36 -21.26 20.37 16.31
C LEU A 36 -21.27 19.21 15.30
N LEU A 37 -22.14 19.26 14.29
CA LEU A 37 -22.21 18.23 13.24
C LEU A 37 -20.95 18.22 12.37
N ILE A 38 -20.45 19.39 11.97
CA ILE A 38 -19.20 19.50 11.20
C ILE A 38 -18.01 19.06 12.06
N GLY A 39 -17.95 19.48 13.32
CA GLY A 39 -16.88 19.11 14.25
C GLY A 39 -16.83 17.62 14.57
N GLY A 40 -17.98 16.94 14.66
CA GLY A 40 -18.05 15.50 14.92
C GLY A 40 -17.63 14.61 13.74
N MET A 41 -17.68 15.13 12.51
CA MET A 41 -17.48 14.33 11.29
C MET A 41 -16.04 14.34 10.74
N MET A 42 -15.14 15.17 11.28
CA MET A 42 -13.75 15.25 10.79
C MET A 42 -12.84 14.09 11.25
N ILE A 43 -13.11 13.49 12.41
CA ILE A 43 -12.29 12.40 12.99
C ILE A 43 -12.30 11.09 12.17
N PRO A 44 -13.42 10.57 11.62
CA PRO A 44 -13.42 9.29 10.91
C PRO A 44 -12.67 9.28 9.56
N PHE A 45 -12.25 10.44 9.04
CA PHE A 45 -11.66 10.51 7.70
C PHE A 45 -10.26 9.87 7.64
N SER A 46 -9.41 10.08 8.65
CA SER A 46 -8.05 9.54 8.67
C SER A 46 -8.02 8.01 8.84
N ALA A 47 -8.87 7.47 9.72
CA ALA A 47 -9.01 6.03 9.91
C ALA A 47 -9.53 5.34 8.64
N GLN A 48 -10.44 5.98 7.91
CA GLN A 48 -10.95 5.46 6.64
C GLN A 48 -9.86 5.46 5.56
N THR A 49 -9.04 6.50 5.47
CA THR A 49 -7.91 6.54 4.52
C THR A 49 -6.84 5.50 4.86
N ASP A 50 -6.51 5.31 6.13
CA ASP A 50 -5.51 4.30 6.53
C ASP A 50 -6.02 2.89 6.21
N SER A 51 -7.28 2.59 6.55
CA SER A 51 -7.91 1.31 6.19
C SER A 51 -7.90 1.06 4.68
N ARG A 52 -8.17 2.09 3.87
CA ARG A 52 -8.07 2.00 2.42
C ARG A 52 -6.63 1.68 1.98
N ASN A 53 -5.65 2.40 2.50
CA ASN A 53 -4.25 2.21 2.13
C ASN A 53 -3.75 0.81 2.48
N ILE A 54 -4.09 0.29 3.67
CA ILE A 54 -3.80 -1.10 4.06
C ILE A 54 -4.39 -2.07 3.03
N ASN A 55 -5.67 -1.94 2.71
CA ASN A 55 -6.34 -2.82 1.76
C ASN A 55 -5.72 -2.75 0.35
N GLU A 56 -5.32 -1.56 -0.11
CA GLU A 56 -4.63 -1.39 -1.39
C GLU A 56 -3.23 -2.03 -1.37
N THR A 57 -2.49 -1.86 -0.28
CA THR A 57 -1.16 -2.48 -0.10
C THR A 57 -1.25 -4.01 -0.06
N GLN A 58 -2.24 -4.59 0.62
CA GLN A 58 -2.45 -6.05 0.62
C GLN A 58 -2.75 -6.58 -0.79
N LYS A 59 -3.62 -5.88 -1.54
CA LYS A 59 -3.94 -6.26 -2.92
C LYS A 59 -2.71 -6.19 -3.82
N ALA A 60 -1.92 -5.13 -3.69
CA ALA A 60 -0.69 -4.96 -4.46
C ALA A 60 0.36 -6.02 -4.10
N LEU A 61 0.50 -6.44 -2.83
CA LEU A 61 1.37 -7.55 -2.45
C LEU A 61 0.96 -8.86 -3.12
N VAL A 62 -0.35 -9.14 -3.20
CA VAL A 62 -0.87 -10.30 -3.93
C VAL A 62 -0.58 -10.19 -5.43
N GLU A 63 -0.77 -9.02 -6.02
CA GLU A 63 -0.46 -8.76 -7.43
C GLU A 63 1.03 -8.99 -7.74
N ILE A 64 1.94 -8.45 -6.93
CA ILE A 64 3.39 -8.65 -7.05
C ILE A 64 3.74 -10.14 -6.95
N LYS A 65 3.14 -10.86 -5.99
CA LYS A 65 3.36 -12.30 -5.82
C LYS A 65 2.91 -13.09 -7.04
N GLU A 66 1.77 -12.77 -7.63
CA GLU A 66 1.30 -13.42 -8.87
C GLU A 66 2.18 -13.05 -10.08
N ALA A 67 2.65 -11.80 -10.17
CA ALA A 67 3.60 -11.39 -11.21
C ALA A 67 4.93 -12.15 -11.10
N LEU A 68 5.42 -12.39 -9.88
CA LEU A 68 6.61 -13.22 -9.63
C LEU A 68 6.40 -14.67 -10.09
N PHE A 69 5.24 -15.27 -9.82
CA PHE A 69 4.91 -16.60 -10.37
C PHE A 69 4.88 -16.60 -11.90
N GLY A 70 4.24 -15.60 -12.51
CA GLY A 70 4.20 -15.44 -13.96
C GLY A 70 5.60 -15.31 -14.58
N TYR A 71 6.46 -14.48 -13.96
CA TYR A 71 7.85 -14.33 -14.39
C TYR A 71 8.62 -15.65 -14.32
N ALA A 72 8.44 -16.43 -13.24
CA ALA A 72 9.06 -17.75 -13.10
C ALA A 72 8.59 -18.74 -14.17
N ILE A 73 7.30 -18.74 -14.50
CA ILE A 73 6.75 -19.59 -15.56
C ILE A 73 7.34 -19.24 -16.93
N ILE A 74 7.50 -17.94 -17.22
CA ILE A 74 8.04 -17.47 -18.50
C ILE A 74 9.54 -17.78 -18.62
N ASN A 75 10.29 -17.50 -17.56
CA ASN A 75 11.76 -17.46 -17.60
C ASN A 75 12.46 -18.65 -16.96
N GLY A 76 11.73 -19.54 -16.26
CA GLY A 76 12.30 -20.66 -15.51
C GLY A 76 12.99 -20.26 -14.18
N ARG A 77 12.94 -18.98 -13.81
CA ARG A 77 13.62 -18.38 -12.66
C ARG A 77 12.84 -17.19 -12.12
N LEU A 78 13.06 -16.82 -10.86
CA LEU A 78 12.56 -15.55 -10.30
C LEU A 78 13.51 -14.39 -10.67
N PRO A 79 12.99 -13.15 -10.80
CA PRO A 79 13.82 -12.01 -11.13
C PRO A 79 14.67 -11.61 -9.92
N CYS A 80 15.90 -11.15 -10.18
CA CYS A 80 16.72 -10.55 -9.15
C CYS A 80 16.13 -9.22 -8.65
N PRO A 81 16.34 -8.87 -7.37
CA PRO A 81 15.98 -7.56 -6.89
C PRO A 81 16.66 -6.47 -7.70
N MET A 82 15.98 -5.33 -7.81
CA MET A 82 16.64 -4.10 -8.21
C MET A 82 17.62 -3.71 -7.08
N PRO A 83 18.91 -3.47 -7.38
CA PRO A 83 19.89 -3.12 -6.36
C PRO A 83 19.58 -1.78 -5.69
N THR A 84 19.85 -1.67 -4.39
CA THR A 84 19.71 -0.42 -3.63
C THR A 84 20.69 0.67 -4.08
N THR A 85 21.74 0.30 -4.82
CA THR A 85 22.74 1.20 -5.38
C THR A 85 22.28 1.94 -6.63
N VAL A 86 21.20 1.49 -7.29
CA VAL A 86 20.62 2.18 -8.45
C VAL A 86 19.66 3.26 -7.94
N THR A 87 20.19 4.47 -7.77
CA THR A 87 19.48 5.57 -7.10
C THR A 87 19.02 6.68 -8.04
N ASP A 88 19.44 6.71 -9.31
CA ASP A 88 19.01 7.73 -10.26
C ASP A 88 17.73 7.29 -11.00
N PRO A 89 16.58 7.99 -10.87
CA PRO A 89 15.34 7.64 -11.58
C PRO A 89 15.46 7.68 -13.11
N THR A 90 16.49 8.34 -13.65
CA THR A 90 16.76 8.45 -15.10
C THR A 90 17.64 7.31 -15.62
N ASP A 91 18.22 6.49 -14.75
CA ASP A 91 19.02 5.33 -15.14
C ASP A 91 18.16 4.34 -15.94
N ALA A 92 18.70 3.82 -17.05
CA ALA A 92 18.01 2.86 -17.90
C ALA A 92 17.63 1.56 -17.16
N THR A 93 18.35 1.23 -16.08
CA THR A 93 18.15 0.07 -15.21
C THR A 93 17.26 0.38 -14.00
N TYR A 94 16.85 1.63 -13.78
CA TYR A 94 15.96 2.00 -12.68
C TYR A 94 14.60 1.29 -12.80
N GLY A 95 14.26 0.49 -11.78
CA GLY A 95 13.05 -0.34 -11.74
C GLY A 95 13.15 -1.69 -12.44
N TYR A 96 14.31 -2.05 -12.99
CA TYR A 96 14.54 -3.34 -13.65
C TYR A 96 15.25 -4.34 -12.73
N ALA A 97 15.01 -5.63 -12.98
CA ALA A 97 15.71 -6.71 -12.30
C ALA A 97 17.18 -6.66 -12.66
N ALA A 98 18.05 -6.83 -11.66
CA ALA A 98 19.47 -7.00 -11.91
C ALA A 98 19.71 -8.24 -12.79
N ALA A 99 20.78 -8.20 -13.59
CA ALA A 99 21.16 -9.35 -14.41
C ALA A 99 21.60 -10.55 -13.57
N THR A 100 22.20 -10.29 -12.40
CA THR A 100 22.70 -11.28 -11.45
C THR A 100 22.24 -10.94 -10.04
N CYS A 101 22.07 -11.98 -9.21
CA CYS A 101 21.72 -11.84 -7.81
C CYS A 101 22.96 -12.07 -6.96
N ALA A 102 23.26 -11.12 -6.07
CA ALA A 102 24.17 -11.41 -4.97
C ALA A 102 23.41 -12.25 -3.92
N PRO A 103 23.96 -13.38 -3.45
CA PRO A 103 23.33 -14.19 -2.40
C PRO A 103 23.06 -13.38 -1.14
N GLY A 104 21.89 -13.57 -0.54
CA GLY A 104 21.53 -12.94 0.75
C GLY A 104 21.32 -11.42 0.70
N VAL A 105 21.22 -10.81 -0.49
CA VAL A 105 21.02 -9.37 -0.63
C VAL A 105 19.54 -9.06 -0.82
N GLU A 106 19.01 -8.25 0.08
CA GLU A 106 17.72 -7.57 -0.09
C GLU A 106 17.87 -6.35 -1.00
N GLY A 107 16.87 -6.13 -1.86
CA GLY A 107 16.75 -4.91 -2.64
C GLY A 107 15.29 -4.52 -2.82
N TYR A 108 14.99 -3.87 -3.94
CA TYR A 108 13.62 -3.49 -4.28
C TYR A 108 13.00 -4.47 -5.27
N VAL A 109 11.68 -4.61 -5.23
CA VAL A 109 10.93 -5.33 -6.27
C VAL A 109 11.25 -4.68 -7.63
N PRO A 110 11.62 -5.45 -8.67
CA PRO A 110 11.89 -4.89 -9.99
C PRO A 110 10.58 -4.58 -10.75
N TRP A 111 9.89 -3.51 -10.36
CA TRP A 111 8.52 -3.22 -10.76
C TRP A 111 8.32 -3.07 -12.28
N LYS A 112 9.29 -2.51 -13.02
CA LYS A 112 9.21 -2.44 -14.50
C LYS A 112 9.39 -3.81 -15.16
N THR A 113 10.20 -4.69 -14.57
CA THR A 113 10.37 -6.07 -15.06
C THR A 113 9.11 -6.90 -14.83
N LEU A 114 8.42 -6.65 -13.71
CA LEU A 114 7.19 -7.36 -13.35
C LEU A 114 5.91 -6.72 -13.90
N GLY A 115 5.96 -5.48 -14.36
CA GLY A 115 4.79 -4.75 -14.83
C GLY A 115 3.80 -4.39 -13.72
N VAL A 116 4.30 -4.14 -12.51
CA VAL A 116 3.50 -3.85 -11.30
C VAL A 116 3.76 -2.43 -10.80
N ARG A 117 2.96 -1.97 -9.82
CA ARG A 117 3.14 -0.65 -9.22
C ARG A 117 4.46 -0.55 -8.44
N GLU A 118 5.15 0.57 -8.61
CA GLU A 118 6.46 0.86 -8.01
C GLU A 118 6.45 1.01 -6.48
N VAL A 119 5.38 1.62 -5.95
CA VAL A 119 5.22 1.92 -4.53
C VAL A 119 3.92 1.38 -3.95
N ASP A 120 3.87 1.27 -2.63
CA ASP A 120 2.68 0.98 -1.85
C ASP A 120 1.69 2.18 -1.81
N ALA A 121 0.65 2.08 -0.98
CA ALA A 121 -0.39 3.10 -0.91
C ALA A 121 0.03 4.40 -0.20
N TRP A 122 1.14 4.40 0.55
CA TRP A 122 1.65 5.57 1.26
C TRP A 122 2.82 6.22 0.51
N GLY A 123 3.58 5.43 -0.25
CA GLY A 123 4.75 5.88 -0.99
C GLY A 123 4.43 6.73 -2.22
N PHE A 124 5.48 7.35 -2.75
CA PHE A 124 5.45 8.12 -3.98
C PHE A 124 6.72 7.86 -4.80
N PRO A 125 6.62 7.78 -6.14
CA PRO A 125 7.79 7.59 -6.98
C PRO A 125 8.80 8.74 -6.83
N ARG A 126 10.08 8.38 -6.91
CA ARG A 126 11.19 9.32 -6.82
C ARG A 126 11.30 10.15 -8.08
N THR A 127 11.68 11.42 -7.90
CA THR A 127 11.88 12.38 -8.99
C THR A 127 13.34 12.81 -9.11
N ALA A 128 14.12 12.63 -8.05
CA ALA A 128 15.55 12.94 -8.01
C ALA A 128 16.36 11.86 -7.28
N THR A 129 17.67 11.83 -7.55
CA THR A 129 18.62 10.88 -6.92
C THR A 129 18.72 11.02 -5.40
N SER A 130 18.44 12.20 -4.86
CA SER A 130 18.43 12.45 -3.41
C SER A 130 17.16 12.02 -2.70
N ASP A 131 16.06 11.76 -3.44
CA ASP A 131 14.79 11.39 -2.83
C ASP A 131 14.95 10.03 -2.12
N PRO A 132 14.31 9.81 -0.96
CA PRO A 132 14.29 8.50 -0.32
C PRO A 132 13.39 7.52 -1.08
N PHE A 133 13.60 6.22 -0.89
CA PHE A 133 12.75 5.15 -1.42
C PHE A 133 11.50 4.94 -0.54
N ASN A 134 10.67 5.97 -0.44
CA ASN A 134 9.46 5.93 0.39
C ASN A 134 8.38 5.02 -0.22
N GLY A 135 8.00 3.98 0.53
CA GLY A 135 6.96 3.02 0.16
C GLY A 135 7.33 2.08 -1.00
N TYR A 136 8.61 1.98 -1.36
CA TYR A 136 9.07 0.99 -2.33
C TYR A 136 9.05 -0.40 -1.70
N TRP A 137 8.56 -1.37 -2.47
CA TRP A 137 8.48 -2.76 -2.03
C TRP A 137 9.87 -3.36 -1.82
N ARG A 138 10.13 -3.86 -0.63
CA ARG A 138 11.34 -4.61 -0.29
C ARG A 138 11.21 -6.03 -0.80
N TYR A 139 12.31 -6.58 -1.32
CA TYR A 139 12.33 -7.89 -1.93
C TYR A 139 13.67 -8.58 -1.69
N ARG A 140 13.59 -9.80 -1.15
CA ARG A 140 14.71 -10.72 -1.03
C ARG A 140 14.37 -12.02 -1.74
N LEU A 141 15.33 -12.52 -2.50
CA LEU A 141 15.24 -13.77 -3.26
C LEU A 141 16.32 -14.73 -2.77
N ASP A 142 15.96 -16.00 -2.63
CA ASP A 142 16.94 -17.07 -2.50
C ASP A 142 17.69 -17.26 -3.83
N ALA A 143 19.02 -17.14 -3.79
CA ALA A 143 19.85 -17.15 -4.99
C ALA A 143 19.71 -18.44 -5.81
N ALA A 144 19.37 -19.58 -5.20
CA ALA A 144 19.11 -20.85 -5.89
C ALA A 144 17.94 -20.78 -6.89
N PHE A 145 17.07 -19.78 -6.76
CA PHE A 145 15.89 -19.56 -7.61
C PHE A 145 16.03 -18.35 -8.55
N SER A 146 17.19 -17.68 -8.55
CA SER A 146 17.56 -16.63 -9.51
C SER A 146 18.08 -17.16 -10.86
N THR A 147 18.25 -18.48 -10.95
CA THR A 147 18.62 -19.23 -12.15
C THR A 147 17.58 -20.31 -12.40
N ASN A 148 17.71 -21.05 -13.50
CA ASN A 148 16.77 -22.13 -13.81
C ASN A 148 16.81 -23.19 -12.70
N PHE A 149 15.65 -23.44 -12.09
CA PHE A 149 15.50 -24.41 -11.01
C PHE A 149 14.72 -25.65 -11.47
N THR A 150 14.80 -26.72 -10.68
CA THR A 150 14.09 -27.99 -10.89
C THR A 150 13.32 -28.38 -9.63
N LEU A 151 12.54 -29.47 -9.67
CA LEU A 151 11.89 -30.00 -8.46
C LEU A 151 12.87 -30.45 -7.36
N ALA A 152 14.13 -30.69 -7.70
CA ALA A 152 15.19 -31.01 -6.74
C ALA A 152 15.87 -29.76 -6.16
N SER A 153 15.57 -28.56 -6.67
CA SER A 153 16.18 -27.33 -6.18
C SER A 153 15.71 -27.02 -4.76
N THR A 154 16.67 -26.76 -3.88
CA THR A 154 16.46 -26.38 -2.48
C THR A 154 16.92 -24.95 -2.25
N PRO A 155 16.31 -24.22 -1.27
CA PRO A 155 16.82 -22.93 -0.83
C PRO A 155 18.30 -23.01 -0.42
N SER A 156 19.05 -21.97 -0.76
CA SER A 156 20.46 -21.78 -0.40
C SER A 156 20.63 -20.83 0.79
N SER A 157 19.61 -20.04 1.11
CA SER A 157 19.54 -19.15 2.26
C SER A 157 18.70 -19.76 3.38
N ALA A 158 18.96 -19.36 4.62
CA ALA A 158 18.26 -19.87 5.79
C ALA A 158 17.08 -18.97 6.18
N MET A 159 16.38 -18.37 5.20
CA MET A 159 15.30 -17.42 5.47
C MET A 159 14.19 -18.05 6.31
N VAL A 160 13.78 -17.36 7.37
CA VAL A 160 12.69 -17.77 8.26
C VAL A 160 11.74 -16.60 8.49
N VAL A 161 10.44 -16.84 8.28
CA VAL A 161 9.39 -15.90 8.71
C VAL A 161 8.94 -16.29 10.11
N LYS A 162 8.81 -15.29 10.98
CA LYS A 162 8.36 -15.42 12.37
C LYS A 162 7.15 -14.53 12.63
N ASP A 163 6.36 -14.88 13.63
CA ASP A 163 5.35 -13.98 14.18
C ASP A 163 5.96 -12.94 15.13
N ALA A 164 5.13 -12.02 15.63
CA ALA A 164 5.56 -10.98 16.58
C ALA A 164 6.10 -11.55 17.92
N SER A 165 5.69 -12.77 18.29
CA SER A 165 6.17 -13.47 19.49
C SER A 165 7.49 -14.23 19.24
N GLY A 166 7.99 -14.22 18.00
CA GLY A 166 9.20 -14.92 17.60
C GLY A 166 9.00 -16.40 17.29
N ASN A 167 7.76 -16.89 17.20
CA ASN A 167 7.50 -18.26 16.76
C ASN A 167 7.73 -18.35 15.25
N ASN A 168 8.34 -19.45 14.82
CA ASN A 168 8.55 -19.72 13.41
C ASN A 168 7.22 -19.99 12.69
N LEU A 169 6.92 -19.18 11.66
CA LEU A 169 5.83 -19.41 10.72
C LEU A 169 6.29 -20.26 9.51
N THR A 170 7.60 -20.28 9.24
CA THR A 170 8.24 -21.18 8.28
C THR A 170 9.33 -22.01 8.95
N VAL A 171 9.67 -23.15 8.36
CA VAL A 171 10.73 -24.04 8.87
C VAL A 171 11.91 -24.04 7.90
N ALA A 172 13.13 -24.30 8.39
CA ALA A 172 14.35 -24.24 7.58
C ALA A 172 14.37 -25.21 6.38
N THR A 173 13.60 -26.30 6.42
CA THR A 173 13.47 -27.25 5.29
C THR A 173 12.52 -26.76 4.19
N GLU A 174 11.64 -25.83 4.52
CA GLU A 174 10.71 -25.13 3.62
C GLU A 174 10.83 -23.62 3.83
N SER A 175 12.06 -23.13 3.80
CA SER A 175 12.35 -21.70 3.81
C SER A 175 11.60 -21.02 2.66
N PRO A 176 11.16 -19.76 2.84
CA PRO A 176 10.69 -18.94 1.75
C PRO A 176 11.68 -18.95 0.59
N VAL A 177 11.16 -19.05 -0.63
CA VAL A 177 11.97 -18.82 -1.85
C VAL A 177 12.19 -17.32 -2.04
N ALA A 178 11.19 -16.51 -1.71
CA ALA A 178 11.31 -15.06 -1.74
C ALA A 178 10.41 -14.42 -0.69
N VAL A 179 10.83 -13.26 -0.20
CA VAL A 179 10.11 -12.42 0.74
C VAL A 179 9.85 -11.06 0.10
N ILE A 180 8.62 -10.56 0.21
CA ILE A 180 8.19 -9.27 -0.30
C ILE A 180 7.46 -8.54 0.83
N PHE A 181 7.82 -7.29 1.09
CA PHE A 181 7.08 -6.49 2.08
C PHE A 181 7.02 -5.00 1.75
N SER A 182 5.99 -4.34 2.29
CA SER A 182 5.93 -2.89 2.44
C SER A 182 6.35 -2.54 3.86
N ALA A 183 7.10 -1.44 3.99
CA ALA A 183 7.51 -0.86 5.27
C ALA A 183 6.42 0.04 5.88
N GLY A 184 5.19 0.00 5.36
CA GLY A 184 4.08 0.74 5.95
C GLY A 184 4.19 2.27 5.83
N PRO A 185 3.31 3.00 6.55
CA PRO A 185 3.24 4.46 6.51
C PRO A 185 4.46 5.20 7.04
N ASP A 186 5.32 4.58 7.86
CA ASP A 186 6.53 5.24 8.35
C ASP A 186 7.72 5.11 7.38
N PHE A 187 7.57 4.31 6.32
CA PHE A 187 8.54 4.02 5.27
C PHE A 187 9.82 3.33 5.76
N ALA A 188 9.85 2.84 7.00
CA ALA A 188 11.00 2.26 7.66
C ALA A 188 10.70 0.82 8.07
N ALA A 189 11.48 -0.13 7.52
CA ALA A 189 11.31 -1.53 7.87
C ALA A 189 11.52 -1.74 9.37
N SER A 190 10.57 -2.41 10.02
CA SER A 190 10.49 -2.49 11.48
C SER A 190 10.52 -3.94 11.99
N GLY A 191 10.71 -4.12 13.30
CA GLY A 191 10.88 -5.46 13.88
C GLY A 191 12.07 -6.20 13.27
N ARG A 192 11.84 -7.43 12.78
CA ARG A 192 12.90 -8.23 12.11
C ARG A 192 13.17 -7.80 10.68
N ASN A 193 12.21 -7.16 10.04
CA ASN A 193 12.35 -6.73 8.65
C ASN A 193 13.34 -5.55 8.49
N GLY A 194 13.68 -4.88 9.60
CA GLY A 194 14.67 -3.80 9.63
C GLY A 194 16.12 -4.28 9.50
N ASP A 195 16.41 -5.57 9.71
CA ASP A 195 17.75 -6.14 9.52
C ASP A 195 17.81 -6.91 8.20
N ALA A 196 18.10 -6.20 7.12
CA ALA A 196 18.29 -6.78 5.79
C ALA A 196 19.44 -7.80 5.70
N THR A 197 20.30 -7.92 6.72
CA THR A 197 21.38 -8.92 6.75
C THR A 197 20.96 -10.20 7.45
N ALA A 198 19.97 -10.14 8.34
CA ALA A 198 19.39 -11.30 8.96
C ALA A 198 18.58 -12.11 7.93
N ASP A 199 18.66 -13.43 8.00
CA ASP A 199 17.74 -14.35 7.33
C ASP A 199 16.42 -14.47 8.11
N GLU A 200 16.02 -13.44 8.87
CA GLU A 200 14.81 -13.46 9.69
C GLU A 200 13.85 -12.34 9.28
N TYR A 201 12.59 -12.70 9.08
CA TYR A 201 11.53 -11.79 8.72
C TYR A 201 10.35 -11.92 9.68
N GLN A 202 9.60 -10.85 9.87
CA GLN A 202 8.41 -10.82 10.72
C GLN A 202 7.15 -10.60 9.88
N ALA A 203 6.17 -11.49 10.05
CA ALA A 203 4.82 -11.32 9.56
C ALA A 203 3.85 -11.27 10.75
N GLY A 204 2.93 -10.33 10.75
CA GLY A 204 1.95 -10.20 11.83
C GLY A 204 1.07 -8.98 11.69
N GLU A 205 0.19 -8.82 12.66
CA GLU A 205 -0.68 -7.65 12.75
C GLU A 205 0.10 -6.38 13.09
N ARG A 206 -0.39 -5.25 12.60
CA ARG A 206 0.20 -3.94 12.88
C ARG A 206 0.05 -3.60 14.36
N SER A 207 1.06 -2.92 14.90
CA SER A 207 1.12 -2.42 16.27
C SER A 207 1.80 -1.04 16.28
N GLY A 208 1.90 -0.40 17.45
CA GLY A 208 2.56 0.90 17.57
C GLY A 208 4.06 0.90 17.20
N SER A 209 4.69 -0.27 17.11
CA SER A 209 6.12 -0.44 16.78
C SER A 209 6.38 -1.34 15.57
N PHE A 210 5.32 -1.75 14.87
CA PHE A 210 5.42 -2.63 13.70
C PHE A 210 4.26 -2.35 12.77
N ASP A 211 4.52 -1.80 11.60
CA ASP A 211 3.52 -1.46 10.60
C ASP A 211 3.76 -2.11 9.23
N ASP A 212 4.85 -2.85 9.09
CA ASP A 212 5.20 -3.61 7.91
C ASP A 212 4.13 -4.64 7.51
N MET A 213 4.01 -4.84 6.20
CA MET A 213 3.06 -5.78 5.61
C MET A 213 3.82 -6.73 4.70
N LEU A 214 3.94 -7.99 5.13
CA LEU A 214 4.80 -8.99 4.51
C LEU A 214 4.03 -10.14 3.88
N THR A 215 4.50 -10.60 2.73
CA THR A 215 4.14 -11.89 2.13
C THR A 215 5.39 -12.62 1.65
N TRP A 216 5.26 -13.92 1.42
CA TRP A 216 6.37 -14.72 0.90
C TRP A 216 5.90 -15.73 -0.14
N ILE A 217 6.85 -16.19 -0.95
CA ILE A 217 6.68 -17.29 -1.89
C ILE A 217 7.21 -18.55 -1.22
N SER A 218 6.31 -19.51 -0.98
CA SER A 218 6.71 -20.84 -0.53
C SER A 218 7.16 -21.70 -1.71
N ARG A 219 8.18 -22.54 -1.51
CA ARG A 219 8.67 -23.48 -2.52
C ARG A 219 7.59 -24.44 -3.05
N PRO A 220 6.71 -25.05 -2.21
CA PRO A 220 5.69 -25.97 -2.71
C PRO A 220 4.67 -25.28 -3.63
N ILE A 221 4.23 -24.06 -3.29
CA ILE A 221 3.32 -23.29 -4.16
C ILE A 221 4.01 -22.92 -5.48
N LEU A 222 5.26 -22.44 -5.43
CA LEU A 222 6.01 -22.13 -6.65
C LEU A 222 6.11 -23.34 -7.56
N PHE A 223 6.49 -24.51 -7.02
CA PHE A 223 6.59 -25.73 -7.80
C PHE A 223 5.24 -26.19 -8.34
N ASN A 224 4.17 -26.12 -7.55
CA ASN A 224 2.83 -26.43 -8.02
C ASN A 224 2.42 -25.55 -9.22
N ARG A 225 2.65 -24.23 -9.15
CA ARG A 225 2.39 -23.30 -10.26
C ARG A 225 3.22 -23.65 -11.51
N MET A 226 4.49 -23.98 -11.33
CA MET A 226 5.40 -24.33 -12.43
C MET A 226 5.04 -25.66 -13.11
N VAL A 227 4.67 -26.68 -12.33
CA VAL A 227 4.20 -27.99 -12.84
C VAL A 227 2.86 -27.83 -13.56
N ALA A 228 1.92 -27.08 -12.98
CA ALA A 228 0.62 -26.81 -13.61
C ALA A 228 0.76 -26.07 -14.96
N ALA A 229 1.81 -25.26 -15.11
CA ALA A 229 2.16 -24.59 -16.37
C ALA A 229 3.01 -25.44 -17.34
N GLY A 230 3.32 -26.70 -16.99
CA GLY A 230 4.15 -27.60 -17.80
C GLY A 230 5.62 -27.18 -17.90
N LYS A 231 6.11 -26.37 -16.95
CA LYS A 231 7.49 -25.87 -16.92
C LYS A 231 8.43 -26.76 -16.13
N LEU A 232 7.89 -27.54 -15.19
CA LEU A 232 8.59 -28.59 -14.47
C LEU A 232 7.88 -29.93 -14.71
N PRO A 233 8.62 -31.05 -14.69
CA PRO A 233 8.06 -32.39 -14.89
C PRO A 233 7.14 -32.80 -13.74
#